data_AF-A0AA95HWF8-F1
#
_entry.id   AF-A0AA95HWF8-F1
#
_cell.length_a   1.000
_cell.length_b   1.000
_cell.length_c   1.000
_cell.angle_alpha   90.00
_cell.angle_beta   90.00
_cell.angle_gamma   90.00
#
_symmetry.space_group_name_H-M   'P 1'
#
loop_
_entity.id
_entity.type
_entity.pdbx_description
1 polymer ?
#
loop_
_entity_poly.entity_id
_entity_poly.type
_entity_poly.pdbx_seq_one_letter_code
_entity_poly.pdbx_strand_id
1 'polypeptide(L)'
;MIELTFIIAALVFVLTSIMTSRPMYTLSMKNYSKRVTSQYAIRIADLHYSYDQMIYFISLPTTLPYIKAAVKEDLIIEQDYSSFFYPELKGIKISLDHEGEKLYLAYLPIGNFRLPHLDKLQQEGSIDEEAYLKISTTKLLHPDTLQEVRDEVFKQLQVGRY
;
A
#
# COMPACT_ATOMS: atom_id res chain seq x y z
N MET A 1 -43.74 -11.05 7.55
CA MET A 1 -42.98 -10.65 8.76
C MET A 1 -41.66 -11.42 8.86
N ILE A 2 -41.70 -12.75 8.94
CA ILE A 2 -40.49 -13.60 9.07
C ILE A 2 -39.51 -13.39 7.88
N GLU A 3 -40.01 -13.38 6.65
CA GLU A 3 -39.18 -13.18 5.45
C GLU A 3 -38.47 -11.81 5.44
N LEU A 4 -39.15 -10.74 5.86
CA LEU A 4 -38.57 -9.41 5.99
C LEU A 4 -37.45 -9.39 7.04
N THR A 5 -37.65 -10.09 8.17
CA THR A 5 -36.62 -10.21 9.22
C THR A 5 -35.38 -10.95 8.70
N PHE A 6 -35.55 -12.01 7.90
CA PHE A 6 -34.42 -12.71 7.27
C PHE A 6 -33.66 -11.82 6.30
N ILE A 7 -34.36 -11.04 5.47
CA ILE A 7 -33.73 -10.11 4.53
C ILE A 7 -32.92 -9.05 5.27
N ILE A 8 -33.48 -8.46 6.32
CA ILE A 8 -32.79 -7.45 7.13
C ILE A 8 -31.58 -8.07 7.85
N ALA A 9 -31.72 -9.26 8.43
CA ALA A 9 -30.61 -9.95 9.09
C ALA A 9 -29.47 -10.29 8.13
N ALA A 10 -29.79 -10.78 6.92
CA ALA A 10 -28.80 -11.03 5.88
C ALA A 10 -28.07 -9.75 5.45
N LEU A 11 -28.82 -8.65 5.28
CA LEU A 11 -28.24 -7.37 4.89
C LEU A 11 -27.31 -6.80 5.97
N VAL A 12 -27.70 -6.88 7.24
CA VAL A 12 -26.86 -6.49 8.39
C VAL A 12 -25.62 -7.38 8.49
N PHE A 13 -25.76 -8.69 8.26
CA PHE A 13 -24.62 -9.62 8.26
C PHE A 13 -23.60 -9.29 7.16
N VAL A 14 -24.07 -8.98 5.95
CA VAL A 14 -23.22 -8.57 4.84
C VAL A 14 -22.51 -7.24 5.16
N LEU A 15 -23.24 -6.24 5.65
CA LEU A 15 -22.68 -4.93 6.01
C LEU A 15 -21.62 -5.04 7.12
N THR A 16 -21.93 -5.76 8.18
CA THR A 16 -20.98 -5.99 9.29
C THR A 16 -19.74 -6.75 8.83
N SER A 17 -19.89 -7.74 7.95
CA SER A 17 -18.76 -8.48 7.38
C SER A 17 -17.86 -7.58 6.53
N ILE A 18 -18.42 -6.69 5.70
CA ILE A 18 -17.65 -5.72 4.90
C ILE A 18 -16.92 -4.73 5.80
N MET A 19 -17.60 -4.20 6.82
CA MET A 19 -16.99 -3.22 7.73
C MET A 19 -15.89 -3.84 8.59
N THR A 20 -16.00 -5.13 8.93
CA THR A 20 -15.05 -5.83 9.81
C THR A 20 -13.87 -6.44 9.05
N SER A 21 -14.02 -6.73 7.74
CA SER A 21 -12.99 -7.41 6.94
C SER A 21 -11.67 -6.62 6.88
N ARG A 22 -11.73 -5.33 6.55
CA ARG A 22 -10.57 -4.43 6.44
C ARG A 22 -9.79 -4.22 7.75
N PRO A 23 -10.43 -3.87 8.89
CA PRO A 23 -9.71 -3.73 10.15
C PRO A 23 -9.13 -5.06 10.63
N MET A 24 -9.84 -6.18 10.45
CA MET A 24 -9.32 -7.51 10.78
C MET A 24 -8.12 -7.90 9.92
N TYR A 25 -8.12 -7.57 8.64
CA TYR A 25 -6.96 -7.77 7.76
C TYR A 25 -5.75 -6.95 8.20
N THR A 26 -5.96 -5.68 8.53
CA THR A 26 -4.87 -4.82 9.01
C THR A 26 -4.30 -5.33 10.34
N LEU A 27 -5.17 -5.80 11.24
CA LEU A 27 -4.76 -6.40 12.51
C LEU A 27 -4.01 -7.72 12.32
N SER A 28 -4.46 -8.58 11.40
CA SER A 28 -3.78 -9.83 11.09
C SER A 28 -2.41 -9.59 10.49
N MET A 29 -2.25 -8.60 9.60
CA MET A 29 -0.94 -8.20 9.09
C MET A 29 -0.02 -7.65 10.18
N LYS A 30 -0.55 -6.82 11.11
CA LYS A 30 0.23 -6.32 12.26
C LYS A 30 0.72 -7.46 13.17
N ASN A 31 -0.13 -8.44 13.43
CA ASN A 31 0.23 -9.61 14.24
C ASN A 31 1.23 -10.52 13.52
N TYR A 32 1.04 -10.71 12.21
CA TYR A 32 1.98 -11.45 11.38
C TYR A 32 3.36 -10.80 11.37
N SER A 33 3.42 -9.47 11.23
CA SER A 33 4.65 -8.70 11.31
C SER A 33 5.41 -8.90 12.61
N LYS A 34 4.71 -8.88 13.76
CA LYS A 34 5.34 -9.17 15.07
C LYS A 34 5.91 -10.58 15.13
N ARG A 35 5.19 -11.56 14.57
CA ARG A 35 5.65 -12.95 14.52
C ARG A 35 6.89 -13.10 13.63
N VAL A 36 6.88 -12.52 12.44
CA VAL A 36 8.06 -12.50 11.54
C VAL A 36 9.24 -11.81 12.21
N THR A 37 9.01 -10.67 12.85
CA THR A 37 10.06 -9.92 13.56
C THR A 37 10.71 -10.78 14.65
N SER A 38 9.91 -11.56 15.38
CA SER A 38 10.43 -12.49 16.39
C SER A 38 11.09 -13.73 15.81
N GLN A 39 10.65 -14.21 14.65
CA GLN A 39 11.10 -15.46 14.04
C GLN A 39 12.40 -15.28 13.25
N TYR A 40 12.54 -14.14 12.56
CA TYR A 40 13.70 -13.85 11.69
C TYR A 40 14.63 -12.78 12.29
N ALA A 41 14.34 -12.26 13.49
CA ALA A 41 15.07 -11.19 14.15
C ALA A 41 15.19 -9.88 13.31
N ILE A 42 14.29 -9.69 12.34
CA ILE A 42 14.29 -8.54 11.44
C ILE A 42 13.18 -7.59 11.84
N ARG A 43 13.53 -6.34 12.11
CA ARG A 43 12.53 -5.28 12.27
C ARG A 43 12.06 -4.86 10.89
N ILE A 44 10.75 -4.99 10.65
CA ILE A 44 10.16 -4.58 9.37
C ILE A 44 10.42 -3.10 9.07
N ALA A 45 10.46 -2.24 10.10
CA ALA A 45 10.82 -0.83 9.94
C ALA A 45 12.22 -0.63 9.31
N ASP A 46 13.17 -1.51 9.57
CA ASP A 46 14.57 -1.37 9.13
C ASP A 46 14.84 -2.01 7.76
N LEU A 47 13.83 -2.65 7.15
CA LEU A 47 13.96 -3.23 5.82
C LEU A 47 14.08 -2.13 4.76
N HIS A 48 15.23 -2.09 4.09
CA HIS A 48 15.43 -1.27 2.89
C HIS A 48 14.66 -1.82 1.70
N TYR A 49 14.08 -0.91 0.93
CA TYR A 49 13.33 -1.21 -0.29
C TYR A 49 13.82 -0.31 -1.44
N SER A 50 13.61 -0.79 -2.67
CA SER A 50 13.88 0.00 -3.88
C SER A 50 12.60 0.63 -4.42
N TYR A 51 12.70 1.88 -4.86
CA TYR A 51 11.63 2.63 -5.54
C TYR A 51 11.63 2.42 -7.06
N ASP A 52 12.61 1.69 -7.61
CA ASP A 52 12.86 1.60 -9.05
C ASP A 52 11.70 0.97 -9.83
N GLN A 53 10.85 0.17 -9.17
CA GLN A 53 9.73 -0.50 -9.81
C GLN A 53 8.39 0.25 -9.66
N MET A 54 8.44 1.52 -9.27
CA MET A 54 7.28 2.39 -9.24
C MET A 54 6.91 2.82 -10.67
N ILE A 55 5.64 2.65 -11.02
CA ILE A 55 5.10 2.97 -12.35
C ILE A 55 4.56 4.39 -12.31
N TYR A 56 5.17 5.30 -13.06
CA TYR A 56 4.70 6.67 -13.20
C TYR A 56 3.76 6.80 -14.40
N PHE A 57 2.58 7.38 -14.20
CA PHE A 57 1.59 7.61 -15.26
C PHE A 57 1.79 8.94 -15.99
N ILE A 58 2.55 9.85 -15.39
CA ILE A 58 2.92 11.14 -15.98
C ILE A 58 4.38 11.10 -16.43
N SER A 59 4.66 11.75 -17.55
CA SER A 59 6.04 12.04 -17.94
C SER A 59 6.64 13.05 -16.95
N LEU A 60 7.71 12.64 -16.26
CA LEU A 60 8.53 13.51 -15.44
C LEU A 60 9.68 14.05 -16.30
N PRO A 61 9.98 15.37 -16.30
CA PRO A 61 9.25 16.46 -15.67
C PRO A 61 7.98 16.84 -16.44
N THR A 62 6.90 17.11 -15.72
CA THR A 62 5.65 17.61 -16.30
C THR A 62 5.69 19.13 -16.38
N THR A 63 5.23 19.69 -17.50
CA THR A 63 5.14 21.15 -17.72
C THR A 63 3.91 21.79 -17.07
N LEU A 64 3.06 20.98 -16.45
CA LEU A 64 1.77 21.41 -15.90
C LEU A 64 1.96 22.27 -14.65
N PRO A 65 1.46 23.51 -14.63
CA PRO A 65 1.70 24.47 -13.54
C PRO A 65 1.12 24.02 -12.20
N TYR A 66 0.01 23.27 -12.22
CA TYR A 66 -0.63 22.72 -11.02
C TYR A 66 0.19 21.60 -10.36
N ILE A 67 0.93 20.80 -11.14
CA ILE A 67 1.86 19.79 -10.60
C ILE A 67 3.11 20.47 -10.01
N LYS A 68 3.53 21.60 -10.60
CA LYS A 68 4.67 22.40 -10.12
C LYS A 68 4.38 23.16 -8.82
N ALA A 69 3.13 23.54 -8.58
CA ALA A 69 2.68 24.27 -7.40
C ALA A 69 2.15 23.36 -6.28
N ALA A 70 1.95 22.07 -6.56
CA ALA A 70 1.50 21.08 -5.60
C ALA A 70 2.40 21.05 -4.37
N VAL A 71 1.77 21.05 -3.20
CA VAL A 71 2.46 20.87 -1.92
C VAL A 71 2.43 19.39 -1.56
N LYS A 72 3.33 18.95 -0.68
CA LYS A 72 3.45 17.55 -0.27
C LYS A 72 2.16 17.01 0.33
N GLU A 73 1.39 17.87 0.97
CA GLU A 73 0.11 17.57 1.61
C GLU A 73 -1.01 17.25 0.60
N ASP A 74 -0.88 17.72 -0.64
CA ASP A 74 -1.84 17.45 -1.73
C ASP A 74 -1.68 16.04 -2.31
N LEU A 75 -0.61 15.31 -1.93
CA LEU A 75 -0.36 13.93 -2.30
C LEU A 75 -1.17 12.96 -1.44
N ILE A 76 -2.22 12.43 -2.04
CA ILE A 76 -3.06 11.38 -1.49
C ILE A 76 -2.48 10.02 -1.84
N ILE A 77 -2.31 9.19 -0.82
CA ILE A 77 -1.86 7.80 -0.96
C ILE A 77 -3.04 6.89 -0.68
N GLU A 78 -3.50 6.18 -1.71
CA GLU A 78 -4.62 5.26 -1.64
C GLU A 78 -4.14 3.81 -1.70
N GLN A 79 -4.64 2.99 -0.77
CA GLN A 79 -4.35 1.56 -0.72
C GLN A 79 -5.29 0.83 -1.68
N ASP A 80 -4.72 0.14 -2.67
CA ASP A 80 -5.49 -0.57 -3.68
C ASP A 80 -5.76 -2.00 -3.23
N TYR A 81 -7.01 -2.30 -2.88
CA TYR A 81 -7.44 -3.64 -2.43
C TYR A 81 -8.19 -4.37 -3.53
N SER A 82 -7.93 -5.66 -3.70
CA SER A 82 -8.60 -6.49 -4.71
C SER A 82 -10.10 -6.69 -4.48
N SER A 83 -10.55 -6.65 -3.23
CA SER A 83 -11.92 -7.05 -2.86
C SER A 83 -12.37 -6.45 -1.53
N PHE A 84 -13.69 -6.35 -1.36
CA PHE A 84 -14.32 -5.91 -0.10
C PHE A 84 -14.44 -7.05 0.92
N PHE A 85 -14.67 -8.27 0.45
CA PHE A 85 -14.61 -9.51 1.20
C PHE A 85 -13.27 -10.17 0.87
N TYR A 86 -12.39 -10.35 1.86
CA TYR A 86 -10.99 -10.78 1.68
C TYR A 86 -10.11 -9.74 0.97
N PRO A 87 -9.90 -8.56 1.60
CA PRO A 87 -9.05 -7.53 1.02
C PRO A 87 -7.61 -8.05 0.91
N GLU A 88 -7.08 -8.13 -0.30
CA GLU A 88 -5.64 -8.27 -0.53
C GLU A 88 -5.11 -6.94 -1.05
N LEU A 89 -4.05 -6.42 -0.40
CA LEU A 89 -3.37 -5.24 -0.91
C LEU A 89 -2.66 -5.60 -2.23
N LYS A 90 -3.07 -5.00 -3.34
CA LYS A 90 -2.41 -5.14 -4.64
C LYS A 90 -1.31 -4.12 -4.83
N GLY A 91 -1.39 -2.99 -4.16
CA GLY A 91 -0.40 -1.94 -4.22
C GLY A 91 -0.89 -0.64 -3.63
N ILE A 92 -0.16 0.42 -3.93
CA ILE A 92 -0.48 1.77 -3.51
C ILE A 92 -0.56 2.68 -4.74
N LYS A 93 -1.63 3.46 -4.80
CA LYS A 93 -1.85 4.51 -5.79
C LYS A 93 -1.52 5.85 -5.16
N ILE A 94 -0.79 6.68 -5.91
CA ILE A 94 -0.40 8.01 -5.47
C ILE A 94 -1.05 8.98 -6.45
N SER A 95 -1.93 9.81 -5.90
CA SER A 95 -2.68 10.81 -6.66
C SER A 95 -2.48 12.19 -6.06
N LEU A 96 -2.53 13.20 -6.92
CA LEU A 96 -2.63 14.59 -6.52
C LEU A 96 -4.10 14.99 -6.54
N ASP A 97 -4.60 15.60 -5.47
CA ASP A 97 -5.90 16.26 -5.48
C ASP A 97 -5.72 17.74 -5.84
N HIS A 98 -6.34 18.18 -6.93
CA HIS A 98 -6.36 19.58 -7.32
C HIS A 98 -7.79 19.96 -7.70
N GLU A 99 -8.38 20.89 -6.94
CA GLU A 99 -9.72 21.43 -7.18
C GLU A 99 -10.83 20.34 -7.31
N GLY A 100 -10.65 19.19 -6.66
CA GLY A 100 -11.59 18.07 -6.68
C GLY A 100 -11.35 17.05 -7.81
N GLU A 101 -10.34 17.27 -8.65
CA GLU A 101 -9.88 16.28 -9.63
C GLU A 101 -8.65 15.51 -9.11
N LYS A 102 -8.76 14.17 -9.08
CA LYS A 102 -7.67 13.27 -8.71
C LYS A 102 -6.81 12.95 -9.93
N LEU A 103 -5.59 13.48 -9.96
CA LEU A 103 -4.60 13.12 -10.96
C LEU A 103 -3.74 11.96 -10.46
N TYR A 104 -3.80 10.81 -11.12
CA TYR A 104 -2.92 9.68 -10.80
C TYR A 104 -1.49 9.97 -11.26
N LEU A 105 -0.55 9.99 -10.31
CA LEU A 105 0.86 10.28 -10.56
C LEU A 105 1.66 9.00 -10.71
N ALA A 106 1.50 8.08 -9.76
CA ALA A 106 2.28 6.86 -9.69
C ALA A 106 1.50 5.70 -9.05
N TYR A 107 1.95 4.48 -9.35
CA TYR A 107 1.46 3.25 -8.78
C TYR A 107 2.62 2.33 -8.39
N LEU A 108 2.56 1.83 -7.16
CA LEU A 108 3.53 0.88 -6.62
C LEU A 108 2.83 -0.46 -6.36
N PRO A 109 2.93 -1.44 -7.28
CA PRO A 109 2.37 -2.77 -7.07
C PRO A 109 3.17 -3.54 -6.03
N ILE A 110 2.47 -4.30 -5.17
CA ILE A 110 3.11 -5.07 -4.10
C ILE A 110 4.05 -6.17 -4.62
N GLY A 111 3.71 -6.79 -5.76
CA GLY A 111 4.54 -7.83 -6.38
C GLY A 111 5.89 -7.31 -6.89
N ASN A 112 5.98 -6.00 -7.13
CA ASN A 112 7.19 -5.33 -7.56
C ASN A 112 7.91 -4.63 -6.39
N PHE A 113 7.36 -4.72 -5.17
CA PHE A 113 8.01 -4.20 -3.99
C PHE A 113 9.14 -5.14 -3.57
N ARG A 114 10.36 -4.80 -4.02
CA ARG A 114 11.56 -5.60 -3.78
C ARG A 114 12.27 -5.17 -2.50
N LEU A 115 12.51 -6.17 -1.66
CA LEU A 115 13.19 -6.04 -0.39
C LEU A 115 14.44 -6.92 -0.46
N PRO A 116 15.63 -6.37 -0.78
CA PRO A 116 16.84 -7.15 -1.03
C PRO A 116 17.19 -8.14 0.09
N HIS A 117 16.87 -7.76 1.34
CA HIS A 117 17.06 -8.63 2.49
C HIS A 117 16.10 -9.83 2.50
N LEU A 118 14.85 -9.64 2.09
CA LEU A 118 13.90 -10.74 1.91
C LEU A 118 14.23 -11.57 0.67
N ASP A 119 14.70 -10.97 -0.41
CA ASP A 119 15.13 -11.70 -1.61
C ASP A 119 16.23 -12.71 -1.24
N LYS A 120 17.18 -12.32 -0.37
CA LYS A 120 18.20 -13.22 0.16
C LYS A 120 17.60 -14.37 0.98
N LEU A 121 16.70 -14.07 1.91
CA LEU A 121 16.05 -15.10 2.72
C LEU A 121 15.19 -16.08 1.90
N GLN A 122 14.57 -15.59 0.82
CA GLN A 122 13.80 -16.42 -0.09
C GLN A 122 14.72 -17.35 -0.90
N GLN A 123 15.86 -16.84 -1.38
CA GLN A 123 16.89 -17.65 -2.04
C GLN A 123 17.49 -18.71 -1.11
N GLU A 124 17.66 -18.38 0.17
CA GLU A 124 18.13 -19.31 1.21
C GLU A 124 17.05 -20.30 1.67
N GLY A 125 15.81 -20.20 1.15
CA GLY A 125 14.69 -21.07 1.53
C GLY A 125 14.17 -20.84 2.95
N SER A 126 14.56 -19.74 3.59
CA SER A 126 14.14 -19.39 4.96
C SER A 126 12.72 -18.81 5.01
N ILE A 127 12.24 -18.25 3.90
CA ILE A 127 10.87 -17.74 3.72
C ILE A 127 10.28 -18.28 2.42
N ASP A 128 8.97 -18.54 2.42
CA ASP A 128 8.20 -18.83 1.22
C ASP A 128 7.69 -17.54 0.55
N GLU A 129 7.12 -17.67 -0.65
CA GLU A 129 6.56 -16.54 -1.41
C GLU A 129 5.39 -15.87 -0.67
N GLU A 130 4.59 -16.64 0.06
CA GLU A 130 3.47 -16.12 0.85
C GLU A 130 3.96 -15.24 2.02
N ALA A 131 5.01 -15.68 2.74
CA ALA A 131 5.65 -14.89 3.77
C ALA A 131 6.30 -13.64 3.19
N TYR A 132 6.99 -13.75 2.05
CA TYR A 132 7.57 -12.61 1.34
C TYR A 132 6.49 -11.54 1.07
N LEU A 133 5.36 -11.94 0.47
CA LEU A 133 4.26 -11.01 0.15
C LEU A 133 3.65 -10.37 1.40
N LYS A 134 3.46 -11.13 2.48
CA LYS A 134 2.90 -10.59 3.74
C LYS A 134 3.84 -9.60 4.42
N ILE A 135 5.15 -9.86 4.40
CA ILE A 135 6.14 -8.95 4.98
C ILE A 135 6.22 -7.67 4.15
N SER A 136 6.30 -7.80 2.82
CA SER A 136 6.25 -6.68 1.89
C SER A 136 4.99 -5.85 2.09
N THR A 137 3.82 -6.50 2.21
CA THR A 137 2.54 -5.83 2.44
C THR A 137 2.56 -5.04 3.74
N THR A 138 3.11 -5.65 4.81
CA THR A 138 3.17 -4.98 6.11
C THR A 138 4.14 -3.81 6.11
N LYS A 139 5.28 -3.92 5.41
CA LYS A 139 6.21 -2.81 5.21
C LYS A 139 5.54 -1.67 4.46
N LEU A 140 4.84 -1.98 3.38
CA LEU A 140 4.17 -1.00 2.53
C LEU A 140 3.04 -0.26 3.27
N LEU A 141 2.37 -0.94 4.21
CA LEU A 141 1.35 -0.34 5.09
C LEU A 141 1.93 0.43 6.28
N HIS A 142 3.23 0.37 6.53
CA HIS A 142 3.85 1.07 7.65
C HIS A 142 3.84 2.59 7.40
N PRO A 143 3.44 3.42 8.39
CA PRO A 143 3.32 4.87 8.21
C PRO A 143 4.63 5.51 7.71
N ASP A 144 5.77 5.06 8.24
CA ASP A 144 7.09 5.57 7.82
C ASP A 144 7.36 5.30 6.34
N THR A 145 7.04 4.09 5.85
CA THR A 145 7.18 3.73 4.42
C THR A 145 6.25 4.57 3.55
N LEU A 146 5.00 4.78 3.99
CA LEU A 146 4.05 5.64 3.26
C LEU A 146 4.56 7.08 3.16
N GLN A 147 5.17 7.59 4.23
CA GLN A 147 5.78 8.90 4.24
C GLN A 147 6.99 8.96 3.30
N GLU A 148 7.91 8.01 3.38
CA GLU A 148 9.06 7.94 2.49
C GLU A 148 8.68 7.84 1.00
N VAL A 149 7.66 7.03 0.66
CA VAL A 149 7.10 6.95 -0.70
C VAL A 149 6.53 8.30 -1.14
N ARG A 150 5.84 9.03 -0.26
CA ARG A 150 5.37 10.39 -0.54
C ARG A 150 6.55 11.31 -0.86
N ASP A 151 7.61 11.22 -0.07
CA ASP A 151 8.80 12.08 -0.17
C ASP A 151 9.55 11.81 -1.47
N GLU A 152 9.69 10.55 -1.86
CA GLU A 152 10.35 10.16 -3.10
C GLU A 152 9.53 10.61 -4.31
N VAL A 153 8.20 10.41 -4.33
CA VAL A 153 7.37 10.92 -5.44
C VAL A 153 7.42 12.43 -5.51
N PHE A 154 7.32 13.13 -4.38
CA PHE A 154 7.44 14.59 -4.35
C PHE A 154 8.81 15.06 -4.85
N LYS A 155 9.88 14.40 -4.45
CA LYS A 155 11.23 14.68 -4.92
C LYS A 155 11.34 14.44 -6.43
N GLN A 156 10.80 13.36 -6.97
CA GLN A 156 10.83 13.07 -8.41
C GLN A 156 10.02 14.10 -9.23
N LEU A 157 8.89 14.58 -8.69
CA LEU A 157 8.14 15.71 -9.26
C LEU A 157 8.97 17.01 -9.30
N GLN A 158 9.81 17.22 -8.28
CA GLN A 158 10.69 18.39 -8.21
C GLN A 158 12.02 18.23 -8.96
N VAL A 159 12.60 17.03 -9.04
CA VAL A 159 13.96 16.78 -9.58
C VAL A 159 14.00 16.81 -11.10
N GLY A 160 12.86 16.77 -11.78
CA GLY A 160 12.75 17.24 -13.17
C GLY A 160 13.07 18.75 -13.37
N ARG A 161 13.69 19.41 -12.37
CA ARG A 161 14.21 20.78 -12.38
C ARG A 161 15.74 20.87 -12.58
N TYR A 162 16.44 19.78 -12.92
CA TYR A 162 17.87 19.84 -13.27
C TYR A 162 18.12 19.54 -14.74
#